data_AF-A0AA51ZV98-F1
#
_entry.id   AF-A0AA51ZV98-F1
#
_cell.length_a   1.000
_cell.length_b   1.000
_cell.length_c   1.000
_cell.angle_alpha   90.00
_cell.angle_beta   90.00
_cell.angle_gamma   90.00
#
_symmetry.space_group_name_H-M   'P 1'
#
loop_
_entity.id
_entity.type
_entity.pdbx_description
1 polymer ?
#
loop_
_entity_poly.entity_id
_entity_poly.type
_entity_poly.pdbx_seq_one_letter_code
_entity_poly.pdbx_strand_id
1 'polypeptide(L)'
;MPLTNIWDVLSFDKIAHFIVFALLTFLFILGFSKQYTFLYFRYNAEILATGISFLYGLIIELGQTLIPERGLEFTDIMANSVGVFAGWFVFYLIYKI
;
A
#
# COMPACT_ATOMS: atom_id res chain seq x y z
N MET A 1 1.84 26.39 0.23
CA MET A 1 0.76 27.33 -0.21
C MET A 1 -0.57 26.68 0.12
N PRO A 2 -1.57 27.39 0.67
CA PRO A 2 -2.88 26.80 0.84
C PRO A 2 -3.60 26.83 -0.51
N LEU A 3 -3.97 25.64 -0.98
CA LEU A 3 -5.14 25.26 -1.77
C LEU A 3 -4.82 23.81 -2.16
N THR A 4 -5.32 22.85 -1.38
CA THR A 4 -5.39 21.45 -1.85
C THR A 4 -6.28 21.46 -3.09
N ASN A 5 -5.66 21.62 -4.24
CA ASN A 5 -6.34 21.46 -5.50
C ASN A 5 -6.69 19.97 -5.60
N ILE A 6 -7.96 19.65 -5.84
CA ILE A 6 -8.40 18.26 -5.98
C ILE A 6 -7.61 17.54 -7.08
N TRP A 7 -7.12 18.29 -8.07
CA TRP A 7 -6.29 17.81 -9.15
C TRP A 7 -4.88 17.41 -8.71
N ASP A 8 -4.34 17.98 -7.62
CA ASP A 8 -3.03 17.58 -7.08
C ASP A 8 -3.13 16.23 -6.37
N VAL A 9 -4.23 15.99 -5.65
CA VAL A 9 -4.54 14.70 -5.01
C VAL A 9 -4.83 13.61 -6.05
N LEU A 10 -5.37 13.97 -7.20
CA LEU A 10 -5.64 13.08 -8.34
C LEU A 10 -4.54 13.10 -9.40
N SER A 11 -3.34 13.59 -9.06
CA SER A 11 -2.22 13.54 -9.98
C SER A 11 -1.84 12.09 -10.31
N PHE A 12 -1.28 11.88 -11.51
CA PHE A 12 -0.91 10.55 -12.00
C PHE A 12 0.01 9.79 -11.02
N ASP A 13 0.95 10.51 -10.41
CA ASP A 13 1.85 9.99 -9.39
C ASP A 13 1.11 9.38 -8.19
N LYS A 14 0.08 10.08 -7.68
CA LYS A 14 -0.70 9.68 -6.50
C LYS A 14 -1.61 8.50 -6.84
N ILE A 15 -2.16 8.47 -8.05
CA ILE A 15 -2.90 7.32 -8.57
C ILE A 15 -1.98 6.10 -8.70
N ALA A 16 -0.75 6.28 -9.18
CA ALA A 16 0.23 5.20 -9.27
C ALA A 16 0.57 4.64 -7.88
N HIS A 17 0.80 5.50 -6.89
CA HIS A 17 0.97 5.11 -5.48
C HIS A 17 -0.21 4.27 -4.99
N PHE A 18 -1.45 4.74 -5.18
CA PHE A 18 -2.64 3.97 -4.81
C PHE A 18 -2.69 2.59 -5.49
N ILE A 19 -2.55 2.52 -6.82
CA ILE A 19 -2.68 1.26 -7.58
C ILE A 19 -1.58 0.28 -7.21
N VAL A 20 -0.33 0.74 -7.11
CA VAL A 20 0.82 -0.11 -6.79
C VAL A 20 0.69 -0.69 -5.39
N PHE A 21 0.30 0.09 -4.39
CA PHE A 21 0.11 -0.41 -3.03
C PHE A 21 -1.12 -1.32 -2.89
N ALA A 22 -2.17 -1.10 -3.69
CA ALA A 22 -3.30 -2.03 -3.77
C ALA A 22 -2.89 -3.38 -4.35
N LEU A 23 -2.17 -3.37 -5.49
CA LEU A 23 -1.66 -4.60 -6.11
C LEU A 23 -0.66 -5.32 -5.20
N LEU A 24 0.27 -4.58 -4.60
CA LEU A 24 1.25 -5.13 -3.64
C LEU A 24 0.55 -5.87 -2.50
N THR A 25 -0.39 -5.22 -1.85
CA THR A 25 -1.10 -5.79 -0.71
C THR A 25 -1.91 -7.02 -1.12
N PHE A 26 -2.67 -6.93 -2.22
CA PHE A 26 -3.44 -8.06 -2.75
C PHE A 26 -2.55 -9.28 -3.03
N LEU A 27 -1.42 -9.07 -3.72
CA LEU A 27 -0.49 -10.14 -4.07
C LEU A 27 0.24 -10.71 -2.85
N PHE A 28 0.56 -9.89 -1.84
CA PHE A 28 1.12 -10.38 -0.59
C PHE A 28 0.15 -11.26 0.17
N ILE A 29 -1.12 -10.86 0.30
CA ILE A 29 -2.15 -11.70 0.92
C ILE A 29 -2.27 -13.02 0.15
N LEU A 30 -2.33 -12.95 -1.19
CA LEU A 30 -2.44 -14.12 -2.05
C LEU A 30 -1.26 -15.09 -1.87
N GLY A 31 -0.03 -14.56 -1.86
CA GLY A 31 1.19 -15.35 -1.67
C GLY A 31 1.26 -15.99 -0.29
N PHE A 32 1.02 -15.21 0.77
CA PHE A 32 1.04 -15.73 2.14
C PHE A 32 -0.06 -16.76 2.39
N SER A 33 -1.25 -16.59 1.80
CA SER A 33 -2.38 -17.53 1.94
C SER A 33 -2.14 -18.86 1.21
N LYS A 34 -1.40 -18.85 0.09
CA LYS A 34 -1.23 -20.03 -0.79
C LYS A 34 0.02 -20.86 -0.50
N GLN A 35 0.95 -20.40 0.32
CA GLN A 35 2.10 -21.19 0.74
C GLN A 35 1.76 -22.14 1.93
N TYR A 36 2.53 -23.22 2.07
CA TYR A 36 2.37 -24.23 3.13
C TYR A 36 3.62 -24.42 4.00
N THR A 37 4.72 -23.73 3.69
CA THR A 37 6.01 -23.85 4.38
C THR A 37 6.02 -23.12 5.73
N PHE A 38 5.44 -21.91 5.78
CA PHE A 38 5.44 -21.05 6.96
C PHE A 38 4.01 -20.83 7.45
N LEU A 39 3.52 -21.75 8.29
CA LEU A 39 2.12 -21.73 8.74
C LEU A 39 1.71 -20.42 9.43
N TYR A 40 2.62 -19.76 10.15
CA TYR A 40 2.35 -18.45 10.76
C TYR A 40 1.96 -17.39 9.71
N PHE A 41 2.69 -17.30 8.59
CA PHE A 41 2.37 -16.38 7.51
C PHE A 41 1.04 -16.73 6.84
N ARG A 42 0.74 -18.03 6.71
CA ARG A 42 -0.51 -18.50 6.12
C ARG A 42 -1.72 -18.10 6.97
N TYR A 43 -1.68 -18.40 8.26
CA TYR A 43 -2.79 -18.12 9.16
C TYR A 43 -2.98 -16.62 9.46
N ASN A 44 -1.93 -15.82 9.29
CA ASN A 44 -1.95 -14.37 9.52
C ASN A 44 -1.75 -13.57 8.23
N ALA A 45 -2.08 -14.14 7.06
CA ALA A 45 -1.74 -13.58 5.76
C ALA A 45 -2.24 -12.15 5.56
N GLU A 46 -3.49 -11.87 5.90
CA GLU A 46 -4.10 -10.54 5.76
C GLU A 46 -3.43 -9.48 6.63
N ILE A 47 -3.29 -9.73 7.93
CA ILE A 47 -2.73 -8.76 8.87
C ILE A 47 -1.24 -8.52 8.60
N LEU A 48 -0.48 -9.57 8.27
CA LEU A 48 0.93 -9.44 7.93
C LEU A 48 1.11 -8.71 6.61
N ALA A 49 0.38 -9.07 5.55
CA ALA A 49 0.50 -8.39 4.26
C ALA A 49 0.13 -6.91 4.35
N THR A 50 -0.97 -6.59 5.04
CA THR A 50 -1.43 -5.20 5.24
C THR A 50 -0.39 -4.42 6.05
N GLY A 51 0.08 -4.98 7.17
CA GLY A 51 1.08 -4.34 8.02
C GLY A 51 2.42 -4.14 7.32
N ILE A 52 2.93 -5.16 6.62
CA ILE A 52 4.18 -5.09 5.86
C ILE A 52 4.06 -4.05 4.74
N SER A 53 2.95 -4.04 3.99
CA SER A 53 2.76 -3.10 2.87
C SER A 53 2.65 -1.66 3.36
N PHE A 54 1.94 -1.43 4.47
CA PHE A 54 1.85 -0.10 5.10
C PHE A 54 3.22 0.39 5.60
N LEU A 55 3.96 -0.44 6.34
CA LEU A 55 5.31 -0.10 6.81
C LEU A 55 6.27 0.13 5.65
N TYR A 56 6.18 -0.67 4.59
CA TYR A 56 6.99 -0.50 3.39
C TYR A 56 6.73 0.85 2.71
N GLY A 57 5.47 1.28 2.64
CA GLY A 57 5.11 2.62 2.15
C GLY A 57 5.76 3.72 2.99
N LEU A 58 5.64 3.65 4.32
CA LEU A 58 6.29 4.63 5.20
C LEU A 58 7.82 4.66 5.04
N ILE A 59 8.45 3.49 4.89
CA ILE A 59 9.90 3.40 4.68
C ILE A 59 10.32 4.04 3.36
N ILE A 60 9.56 3.84 2.28
CA ILE A 60 9.85 4.48 0.99
C ILE A 60 9.73 6.00 1.11
N GLU A 61 8.65 6.52 1.70
CA GLU A 61 8.44 7.96 1.85
C GLU A 61 9.52 8.61 2.73
N LEU A 62 9.95 7.93 3.79
CA LEU A 62 11.09 8.37 4.58
C LEU A 62 12.40 8.31 3.76
N GLY A 63 12.59 7.26 2.97
CA GLY A 63 13.76 7.09 2.10
C GLY A 63 13.87 8.16 1.02
N GLN A 64 12.75 8.69 0.53
CA GLN A 64 12.74 9.79 -0.44
C GLN A 64 13.44 11.05 0.08
N THR A 65 13.48 11.27 1.40
CA THR A 65 14.20 12.41 2.00
C THR A 65 15.71 12.37 1.77
N LEU A 66 16.25 11.20 1.38
CA LEU A 66 17.65 11.03 1.03
C LEU A 66 17.94 11.31 -0.46
N ILE A 67 16.90 11.48 -1.29
CA ILE A 67 17.00 11.68 -2.72
C ILE A 67 16.90 13.19 -3.01
N PRO A 68 17.86 13.79 -3.74
CA PRO A 68 17.76 15.19 -4.15
C PRO A 68 16.45 15.45 -4.89
N GLU A 69 15.81 16.59 -4.60
CA GLU A 69 14.54 17.04 -5.21
C GLU A 69 13.30 16.18 -4.88
N ARG A 70 13.44 15.18 -3.99
CA ARG A 70 12.32 14.45 -3.40
C ARG A 70 12.22 14.71 -1.91
N GLY A 71 11.02 14.57 -1.37
CA GLY A 71 10.73 14.82 0.03
C GLY A 71 9.51 14.04 0.47
N LEU A 72 9.35 13.90 1.78
CA LEU A 72 8.20 13.23 2.35
C LEU A 72 6.93 14.02 2.05
N GLU A 73 6.00 13.41 1.33
CA GLU A 73 4.70 13.99 1.01
C GLU A 73 3.58 13.27 1.75
N PHE A 74 2.81 14.02 2.53
CA PHE A 74 1.68 13.45 3.29
C PHE A 74 0.61 12.85 2.37
N THR A 75 0.43 13.43 1.18
CA THR A 75 -0.49 12.92 0.16
C THR A 75 -0.07 11.56 -0.37
N ASP A 76 1.24 11.28 -0.43
CA ASP A 76 1.76 9.99 -0.91
C ASP A 76 1.59 8.93 0.16
N ILE A 77 1.85 9.26 1.43
CA ILE A 77 1.52 8.41 2.58
C ILE A 77 0.03 8.05 2.57
N MET A 78 -0.85 9.02 2.33
CA MET A 78 -2.29 8.79 2.26
C MET A 78 -2.67 7.90 1.06
N ALA A 79 -2.13 8.16 -0.14
CA ALA A 79 -2.38 7.35 -1.33
C ALA A 79 -1.92 5.90 -1.15
N ASN A 80 -0.71 5.69 -0.61
CA ASN A 80 -0.17 4.38 -0.25
C ASN A 80 -1.11 3.65 0.73
N SER A 81 -1.51 4.34 1.80
CA SER A 81 -2.37 3.77 2.85
C SER A 81 -3.74 3.34 2.31
N VAL A 82 -4.39 4.19 1.52
CA VAL A 82 -5.68 3.88 0.89
C VAL A 82 -5.52 2.74 -0.13
N GLY A 83 -4.40 2.70 -0.85
CA GLY A 83 -4.04 1.58 -1.72
C GLY A 83 -3.96 0.27 -0.96
N VAL A 84 -3.24 0.24 0.17
CA VAL A 84 -3.12 -0.95 1.03
C VAL A 84 -4.49 -1.49 1.44
N PHE A 85 -5.38 -0.64 1.96
CA PHE A 85 -6.72 -1.06 2.36
C PHE A 85 -7.59 -1.49 1.17
N ALA A 86 -7.45 -0.85 0.01
CA ALA A 86 -8.14 -1.25 -1.20
C ALA A 86 -7.70 -2.64 -1.67
N GLY A 87 -6.40 -2.94 -1.65
CA GLY A 87 -5.86 -4.27 -1.98
C GLY A 87 -6.38 -5.36 -1.07
N TRP A 88 -6.43 -5.10 0.25
CA TRP A 88 -7.06 -5.99 1.23
C TRP A 88 -8.55 -6.18 0.95
N PHE A 89 -9.28 -5.10 0.70
CA PHE A 89 -10.71 -5.14 0.45
C PHE A 89 -11.04 -5.94 -0.81
N VAL A 90 -10.30 -5.75 -1.91
CA VAL A 90 -10.44 -6.53 -3.13
C VAL A 90 -10.19 -8.02 -2.87
N PHE A 91 -9.17 -8.37 -2.08
CA PHE A 91 -8.96 -9.77 -1.68
C PHE A 91 -10.16 -10.33 -0.91
N TYR A 92 -10.68 -9.57 0.06
CA TYR A 92 -11.85 -9.96 0.83
C TYR A 92 -13.07 -10.20 -0.07
N LEU A 93 -13.36 -9.30 -1.01
CA LEU A 93 -14.46 -9.44 -1.96
C LEU A 93 -14.35 -10.71 -2.81
N ILE A 94 -13.15 -11.08 -3.26
CA ILE A 94 -12.95 -12.22 -4.19
C ILE A 94 -12.93 -13.56 -3.46
N TYR A 95 -12.36 -13.62 -2.24
CA TYR A 95 -12.06 -14.89 -1.57
C TYR A 95 -12.89 -15.17 -0.31
N LYS A 96 -13.64 -14.19 0.21
CA LYS A 96 -14.33 -14.30 1.51
C LYS A 96 -15.80 -13.87 1.52
N ILE A 97 -16.31 -13.35 0.41
CA ILE A 97 -17.74 -13.17 0.17
C ILE A 97 -18.26 -14.40 -0.56
#